data_AF-A0A397T0S0-F1
#
_entry.id   AF-A0A397T0S0-F1
#
_cell.length_a   1.000
_cell.length_b   1.000
_cell.length_c   1.000
_cell.angle_alpha   90.00
_cell.angle_beta   90.00
_cell.angle_gamma   90.00
#
_symmetry.space_group_name_H-M   'P 1'
#
loop_
_entity.id
_entity.type
_entity.pdbx_description
1 polymer ?
#
loop_
_entity_poly.entity_id
_entity_poly.type
_entity_poly.pdbx_seq_one_letter_code
_entity_poly.pdbx_strand_id
1 'polypeptide(L)'
;MFNLFAYLLPIFTSIYWIQTNDMNDQIIPLLSFSCLFLDIKFLLFFRAFEHFGVYFSIIISVAEQIIYFLVLLFIIIISFAHAFYILLFPRSGFSLDQRTNNNDPNNPWNLATTYSKILDDGTMDPNPFIIQPPNNNTNMFTDFGTVLFAMYKFLTGDSSALSNWSYLNNPPLVILIVLFSLLIVVYLMNLFIGLLNMAIDKDNDRVSYLLQKAKILAEIELFYLLPHQRRWEAWFPEVIYYYANADKTREEIKRLINNSQWKTKQFSVMKQNLLKKLNIQDIDKTELHQVLKELKETKSELQVLKEESNKQALSKVQNDD
;
A
#
# COMPACT_ATOMS: atom_id res chain seq x y z
N MET A 1 0.56 15.93 -7.36
CA MET A 1 -0.87 16.20 -7.05
C MET A 1 -1.09 16.66 -5.62
N PHE A 2 -0.76 15.86 -4.60
CA PHE A 2 -1.00 16.25 -3.19
C PHE A 2 -0.42 17.63 -2.79
N ASN A 3 0.85 17.90 -3.11
CA ASN A 3 1.48 19.19 -2.80
C ASN A 3 0.71 20.40 -3.38
N LEU A 4 0.21 20.27 -4.61
CA LEU A 4 -0.54 21.34 -5.27
C LEU A 4 -1.85 21.60 -4.52
N PHE A 5 -2.59 20.53 -4.21
CA PHE A 5 -3.86 20.63 -3.49
C PHE A 5 -3.67 21.22 -2.09
N ALA A 6 -2.65 20.78 -1.35
CA ALA A 6 -2.34 21.24 -0.01
C ALA A 6 -1.99 22.74 0.06
N TYR A 7 -1.56 23.37 -1.03
CA TYR A 7 -1.37 24.82 -1.10
C TYR A 7 -2.58 25.55 -1.69
N LEU A 8 -3.20 25.01 -2.75
CA LEU A 8 -4.33 25.65 -3.41
C LEU A 8 -5.57 25.75 -2.53
N LEU A 9 -5.90 24.69 -1.78
CA LEU A 9 -7.10 24.67 -0.95
C LEU A 9 -7.05 25.76 0.15
N PRO A 10 -5.95 25.90 0.94
CA PRO A 10 -5.79 27.00 1.89
C PRO A 10 -5.84 28.40 1.27
N ILE A 11 -5.21 28.58 0.10
CA ILE A 11 -5.23 29.87 -0.61
C ILE A 11 -6.65 30.22 -1.05
N PHE A 12 -7.36 29.26 -1.66
CA PHE A 12 -8.75 29.43 -2.06
C PHE A 12 -9.66 29.74 -0.87
N THR A 13 -9.53 29.00 0.24
CA THR A 13 -10.27 29.31 1.47
C THR A 13 -10.01 30.71 1.97
N SER A 14 -8.75 31.15 1.96
CA SER A 14 -8.38 32.46 2.47
C SER A 14 -8.96 33.59 1.61
N ILE A 15 -8.90 33.45 0.29
CA ILE A 15 -9.52 34.41 -0.65
C ILE A 15 -11.03 34.44 -0.47
N TYR A 16 -11.67 33.27 -0.40
CA TYR A 16 -13.11 33.17 -0.24
C TYR A 16 -13.59 33.74 1.10
N TRP A 17 -12.83 33.52 2.17
CA TRP A 17 -13.10 34.10 3.50
C TRP A 17 -12.97 35.62 3.50
N ILE A 18 -11.95 36.18 2.85
CA ILE A 18 -11.78 37.64 2.70
C ILE A 18 -12.95 38.26 1.91
N GLN A 19 -13.45 37.59 0.88
CA GLN A 19 -14.54 38.09 0.04
C GLN A 19 -15.89 38.12 0.76
N THR A 20 -16.15 37.14 1.61
CA THR A 20 -17.42 37.01 2.35
C THR A 20 -17.40 37.80 3.66
N ASN A 21 -16.21 38.01 4.24
CA ASN A 21 -15.97 38.76 5.48
C ASN A 21 -16.85 38.32 6.67
N ASP A 22 -17.34 37.08 6.63
CA ASP A 22 -18.14 36.45 7.67
C ASP A 22 -17.83 34.96 7.74
N MET A 23 -17.88 34.39 8.92
CA MET A 23 -17.61 32.98 9.16
C MET A 23 -18.92 32.20 9.00
N ASN A 24 -19.23 31.83 7.76
CA ASN A 24 -20.48 31.13 7.45
C ASN A 24 -20.34 29.60 7.47
N ASP A 25 -21.48 28.90 7.45
CA ASP A 25 -21.58 27.43 7.47
C ASP A 25 -20.88 26.74 6.29
N GLN A 26 -20.59 27.45 5.19
CA GLN A 26 -19.88 26.91 4.03
C GLN A 26 -18.36 27.03 4.17
N ILE A 27 -17.87 28.08 4.83
CA ILE A 27 -16.44 28.34 5.04
C ILE A 27 -15.89 27.42 6.12
N ILE A 28 -16.66 27.15 7.18
CA ILE A 28 -16.19 26.36 8.32
C ILE A 28 -15.67 24.96 7.90
N PRO A 29 -16.40 24.16 7.09
CA PRO A 29 -15.89 22.88 6.60
C PRO A 29 -14.63 23.05 5.74
N LEU A 30 -14.62 24.04 4.86
CA LEU A 30 -13.52 24.28 3.92
C LEU A 30 -12.25 24.68 4.67
N LEU A 31 -12.36 25.55 5.67
CA LEU A 31 -11.28 25.94 6.58
C LEU A 31 -10.75 24.73 7.35
N SER A 32 -11.65 23.89 7.87
CA SER A 32 -11.28 22.68 8.62
C SER A 32 -10.44 21.72 7.77
N PHE A 33 -10.86 21.47 6.53
CA PHE A 33 -10.06 20.65 5.60
C PHE A 33 -8.76 21.35 5.24
N SER A 34 -8.75 22.64 4.93
CA SER A 34 -7.53 23.40 4.65
C SER A 34 -6.47 23.26 5.75
N CYS A 35 -6.86 23.42 7.02
CA CYS A 35 -5.97 23.22 8.16
C CYS A 35 -5.44 21.79 8.21
N LEU A 36 -6.30 20.78 8.08
CA LEU A 36 -5.87 19.38 8.06
C LEU A 36 -4.85 19.09 6.95
N PHE A 37 -5.08 19.59 5.74
CA PHE A 37 -4.15 19.40 4.62
C PHE A 37 -2.80 20.10 4.86
N LEU A 38 -2.80 21.28 5.50
CA LEU A 38 -1.58 21.97 5.90
C LEU A 38 -0.82 21.20 6.98
N ASP A 39 -1.52 20.66 7.99
CA ASP A 39 -0.91 19.88 9.06
C ASP A 39 -0.29 18.58 8.54
N ILE A 40 -0.98 17.88 7.63
CA ILE A 40 -0.42 16.70 6.95
C ILE A 40 0.79 17.10 6.09
N LYS A 41 0.72 18.24 5.39
CA LYS A 41 1.85 18.75 4.58
C LYS A 41 3.04 19.11 5.46
N PHE A 42 2.81 19.71 6.63
CA PHE A 42 3.83 19.98 7.62
C PHE A 42 4.49 18.68 8.08
N LEU A 43 3.69 17.66 8.39
CA LEU A 43 4.18 16.34 8.80
C LEU A 43 5.07 15.69 7.71
N LEU A 44 4.75 15.87 6.43
CA LEU A 44 5.58 15.33 5.33
C LEU A 44 6.98 15.96 5.23
N PHE A 45 7.24 17.14 5.81
CA PHE A 45 8.60 17.68 5.86
C PHE A 45 9.52 16.83 6.74
N PHE A 46 8.98 16.08 7.71
CA PHE A 46 9.78 15.21 8.57
C PHE A 46 10.45 14.06 7.81
N ARG A 47 9.95 13.74 6.61
CA ARG A 47 10.52 12.70 5.73
C ARG A 47 12.01 12.91 5.41
N ALA A 48 12.51 14.14 5.46
CA ALA A 48 13.92 14.43 5.19
C ALA A 48 14.86 13.98 6.34
N PHE A 49 14.37 13.94 7.58
CA PHE A 49 15.17 13.61 8.76
C PHE A 49 15.23 12.09 8.99
N GLU A 50 16.37 11.55 9.39
CA GLU A 50 16.59 10.09 9.48
C GLU A 50 15.68 9.41 10.51
N HIS A 51 15.44 10.06 11.66
CA HIS A 51 14.62 9.50 12.74
C HIS A 51 13.16 9.26 12.32
N PHE A 52 12.60 10.13 11.46
CA PHE A 52 11.21 10.04 11.02
C PHE A 52 11.10 9.44 9.62
N GLY A 53 12.04 9.76 8.73
CA GLY A 53 12.04 9.40 7.32
C GLY A 53 12.05 7.90 7.08
N VAL A 54 12.62 7.11 7.99
CA VAL A 54 12.51 5.65 7.93
C VAL A 54 11.05 5.21 7.98
N TYR A 55 10.26 5.70 8.93
CA TYR A 55 8.83 5.38 9.02
C TYR A 55 8.04 5.84 7.79
N PHE A 56 8.33 7.04 7.26
CA PHE A 56 7.70 7.49 6.01
C PHE A 56 8.04 6.59 4.83
N SER A 57 9.28 6.10 4.75
CA SER A 57 9.70 5.18 3.71
C SER A 57 8.95 3.85 3.80
N ILE A 58 8.76 3.32 5.02
CA ILE A 58 7.97 2.11 5.25
C ILE A 58 6.52 2.34 4.81
N ILE A 59 5.88 3.41 5.29
CA ILE A 59 4.48 3.74 4.96
C ILE A 59 4.28 3.85 3.44
N ILE A 60 5.18 4.53 2.74
CA ILE A 60 5.07 4.72 1.28
C ILE A 60 5.30 3.41 0.54
N SER A 61 6.31 2.62 0.92
CA SER A 61 6.59 1.34 0.28
C SER A 61 5.42 0.36 0.45
N VAL A 62 4.92 0.21 1.68
CA VAL A 62 3.77 -0.63 1.99
C VAL A 62 2.55 -0.18 1.19
N ALA A 63 2.27 1.13 1.13
CA ALA A 63 1.15 1.67 0.37
C ALA A 63 1.24 1.33 -1.14
N GLU A 64 2.42 1.42 -1.75
CA GLU A 64 2.64 1.05 -3.15
C GLU A 64 2.38 -0.45 -3.38
N GLN A 65 2.71 -1.31 -2.41
CA GLN A 65 2.51 -2.75 -2.52
C GLN A 65 1.05 -3.19 -2.37
N ILE A 66 0.29 -2.54 -1.46
CA ILE A 66 -1.10 -2.95 -1.14
C ILE A 66 -2.17 -2.26 -1.98
N ILE A 67 -1.81 -1.29 -2.84
CA ILE A 67 -2.81 -0.47 -3.56
C ILE A 67 -3.77 -1.32 -4.41
N TYR A 68 -3.26 -2.34 -5.09
CA TYR A 68 -4.09 -3.23 -5.91
C TYR A 68 -5.07 -4.05 -5.06
N PHE A 69 -4.66 -4.46 -3.87
CA PHE A 69 -5.54 -5.13 -2.92
C PHE A 69 -6.65 -4.19 -2.44
N LEU A 70 -6.33 -2.92 -2.14
CA LEU A 70 -7.33 -1.92 -1.73
C LEU A 70 -8.35 -1.65 -2.85
N VAL A 71 -7.91 -1.59 -4.11
CA VAL A 71 -8.82 -1.46 -5.26
C VAL A 71 -9.75 -2.66 -5.38
N LEU A 72 -9.22 -3.88 -5.24
CA LEU A 72 -10.03 -5.10 -5.24
C LEU A 72 -11.08 -5.07 -4.11
N LEU A 73 -10.65 -4.75 -2.88
CA LEU A 73 -11.53 -4.63 -1.73
C LEU A 73 -12.66 -3.62 -1.98
N PHE A 74 -12.33 -2.45 -2.55
CA PHE A 74 -13.30 -1.41 -2.87
C PHE A 74 -14.36 -1.88 -3.88
N ILE A 75 -13.96 -2.59 -4.93
CA ILE A 75 -14.89 -3.16 -5.92
C ILE A 75 -15.85 -4.16 -5.26
N ILE A 76 -15.34 -5.00 -4.35
CA ILE A 76 -16.16 -5.97 -3.62
C ILE A 76 -17.15 -5.23 -2.70
N ILE A 77 -16.69 -4.22 -1.95
CA ILE A 77 -17.56 -3.41 -1.08
C ILE A 77 -18.67 -2.73 -1.89
N ILE A 78 -18.36 -2.14 -3.05
CA ILE A 78 -19.38 -1.57 -3.96
C ILE A 78 -20.39 -2.62 -4.41
N SER A 79 -19.93 -3.84 -4.69
CA SER A 79 -20.80 -4.93 -5.12
C SER A 79 -21.81 -5.31 -4.03
N PHE A 80 -21.35 -5.40 -2.78
CA PHE A 80 -22.25 -5.62 -1.63
C PHE A 80 -23.13 -4.40 -1.36
N ALA A 81 -22.59 -3.18 -1.41
CA ALA A 81 -23.36 -1.94 -1.28
C ALA A 81 -24.54 -1.95 -2.26
N HIS A 82 -24.29 -2.30 -3.52
CA HIS A 82 -25.34 -2.40 -4.53
C HIS A 82 -26.39 -3.48 -4.18
N ALA A 83 -25.96 -4.66 -3.71
CA ALA A 83 -26.89 -5.71 -3.29
C ALA A 83 -27.77 -5.28 -2.10
N PHE A 84 -27.17 -4.68 -1.06
CA PHE A 84 -27.90 -4.14 0.08
C PHE A 84 -28.83 -3.00 -0.32
N TYR A 85 -28.38 -2.10 -1.20
CA TYR A 85 -29.22 -1.03 -1.74
C TYR A 85 -30.46 -1.60 -2.43
N ILE A 86 -30.30 -2.54 -3.36
CA ILE A 86 -31.45 -3.15 -4.04
C ILE A 86 -32.42 -3.79 -3.04
N LEU A 87 -31.90 -4.44 -1.99
CA LEU A 87 -32.73 -5.13 -1.00
C LEU A 87 -33.46 -4.17 -0.05
N LEU A 88 -32.80 -3.11 0.40
CA LEU A 88 -33.24 -2.22 1.49
C LEU A 88 -33.74 -0.86 1.01
N PHE A 89 -33.72 -0.61 -0.30
CA PHE A 89 -34.29 0.59 -0.90
C PHE A 89 -35.81 0.62 -0.73
N PRO A 90 -36.39 1.76 -0.26
CA PRO A 90 -37.83 1.93 -0.19
C PRO A 90 -38.45 1.94 -1.59
N ARG A 91 -39.45 1.09 -1.80
CA ARG A 91 -40.19 0.97 -3.08
C ARG A 91 -41.27 2.03 -3.21
N SER A 92 -41.77 2.51 -2.09
CA SER A 92 -42.80 3.55 -2.00
C SER A 92 -42.16 4.92 -1.85
N GLY A 93 -42.77 5.93 -2.48
CA GLY A 93 -42.40 7.33 -2.24
C GLY A 93 -42.66 7.69 -0.77
N PHE A 94 -41.77 8.50 -0.19
CA PHE A 94 -41.87 8.97 1.18
C PHE A 94 -41.40 10.43 1.31
N SER A 95 -41.86 11.10 2.36
CA SER A 95 -41.34 12.38 2.82
C SER A 95 -40.99 12.24 4.30
N LEU A 96 -39.91 12.88 4.75
CA LEU A 96 -39.53 12.87 6.17
C LEU A 96 -40.38 13.84 7.02
N ASP A 97 -40.97 14.86 6.38
CA ASP A 97 -41.77 15.86 7.07
C ASP A 97 -43.23 15.40 7.28
N GLN A 98 -43.69 14.46 6.45
CA GLN A 98 -45.06 13.98 6.46
C GLN A 98 -45.12 12.47 6.61
N ARG A 99 -45.86 12.01 7.63
CA ARG A 99 -46.06 10.59 7.86
C ARG A 99 -46.72 9.94 6.67
N THR A 100 -46.03 8.96 6.10
CA THR A 100 -46.57 8.11 5.03
C THR A 100 -47.03 6.79 5.65
N ASN A 101 -48.29 6.42 5.42
CA ASN A 101 -48.82 5.12 5.84
C ASN A 101 -48.83 4.19 4.62
N ASN A 102 -47.85 3.30 4.54
CA ASN A 102 -47.75 2.29 3.49
C ASN A 102 -47.21 0.97 4.05
N ASN A 103 -47.32 -0.09 3.25
CA ASN A 103 -46.91 -1.44 3.65
C ASN A 103 -45.47 -1.77 3.23
N ASP A 104 -44.66 -0.78 2.87
CA ASP A 104 -43.29 -0.99 2.43
C ASP A 104 -42.36 -1.15 3.64
N PRO A 105 -41.76 -2.33 3.87
CA PRO A 105 -40.95 -2.59 5.06
C PRO A 105 -39.68 -1.74 5.13
N ASN A 106 -39.24 -1.19 4.00
CA ASN A 106 -38.04 -0.36 3.90
C ASN A 106 -38.34 1.14 4.04
N ASN A 107 -39.62 1.53 4.16
CA ASN A 107 -39.98 2.92 4.33
C ASN A 107 -39.45 3.44 5.69
N PRO A 108 -38.78 4.62 5.72
CA PRO A 108 -38.26 5.16 6.97
C PRO A 108 -39.30 5.31 8.08
N TRP A 109 -40.57 5.59 7.75
CA TRP A 109 -41.65 5.68 8.74
C TRP A 109 -42.04 4.34 9.37
N ASN A 110 -41.81 3.23 8.67
CA ASN A 110 -42.06 1.88 9.18
C ASN A 110 -40.88 1.35 10.00
N LEU A 111 -39.68 1.92 9.79
CA LEU A 111 -38.47 1.62 10.55
C LEU A 111 -38.28 2.56 11.76
N ALA A 112 -39.08 3.62 11.83
CA ALA A 112 -39.02 4.59 12.91
C ALA A 112 -39.34 3.96 14.27
N THR A 113 -38.64 4.39 15.31
CA THR A 113 -38.90 3.92 16.67
C THR A 113 -40.29 4.36 17.13
N THR A 114 -41.08 3.38 17.58
CA THR A 114 -42.43 3.60 18.10
C THR A 114 -42.48 3.26 19.59
N TYR A 115 -43.25 4.05 20.33
CA TYR A 115 -43.46 3.88 21.77
C TYR A 115 -44.94 3.63 22.01
N SER A 116 -45.28 2.41 22.42
CA SER A 116 -46.66 2.03 22.78
C SER A 116 -46.93 2.30 24.25
N LYS A 117 -48.18 2.66 24.57
CA LYS A 117 -48.65 2.78 25.94
C LYS A 117 -48.93 1.38 26.50
N ILE A 118 -48.43 1.10 27.71
CA ILE A 118 -48.84 -0.08 28.48
C ILE A 118 -50.11 0.31 29.24
N LEU A 119 -51.18 -0.46 29.05
CA LEU A 119 -52.48 -0.28 29.71
C LEU A 119 -52.42 -0.81 31.15
N ASP A 120 -53.37 -0.39 31.98
CA ASP A 120 -53.40 -0.74 33.41
C ASP A 120 -53.57 -2.26 33.66
N ASP A 121 -54.07 -3.00 32.66
CA ASP A 121 -54.17 -4.47 32.65
C ASP A 121 -52.88 -5.19 32.23
N GLY A 122 -51.81 -4.44 31.95
CA GLY A 122 -50.51 -4.94 31.49
C GLY A 122 -50.43 -5.25 30.00
N THR A 123 -51.51 -5.05 29.24
CA THR A 123 -51.50 -5.23 27.77
C THR A 123 -50.97 -3.98 27.07
N MET A 124 -50.40 -4.14 25.88
CA MET A 124 -49.94 -3.01 25.07
C MET A 124 -51.07 -2.49 24.19
N ASP A 125 -51.25 -1.17 24.15
CA ASP A 125 -52.13 -0.55 23.15
C ASP A 125 -51.60 -0.88 21.74
N PRO A 126 -52.42 -1.44 20.84
CA PRO A 126 -52.00 -1.76 19.47
C PRO A 126 -51.62 -0.53 18.65
N ASN A 127 -52.08 0.67 19.06
CA ASN A 127 -51.71 1.91 18.40
C ASN A 127 -50.51 2.57 19.11
N PRO A 128 -49.46 2.98 18.36
CA PRO A 128 -48.33 3.66 18.96
C PRO A 128 -48.75 5.01 19.53
N PHE A 129 -48.32 5.31 20.76
CA PHE A 129 -48.61 6.58 21.44
C PHE A 129 -47.72 7.70 20.91
N ILE A 130 -46.43 7.41 20.69
CA ILE A 130 -45.44 8.33 20.12
C ILE A 130 -44.66 7.62 19.02
N ILE A 131 -44.46 8.30 17.89
CA ILE A 131 -43.59 7.86 16.81
C ILE A 131 -42.48 8.90 16.69
N GLN A 132 -41.23 8.47 16.80
CA GLN A 132 -40.10 9.35 16.54
C GLN A 132 -40.03 9.63 15.03
N PRO A 133 -39.99 10.90 14.58
CA PRO A 133 -39.88 11.19 13.15
C PRO A 133 -38.56 10.60 12.61
N PRO A 134 -38.61 9.87 11.48
CA PRO A 134 -37.42 9.31 10.87
C PRO A 134 -36.52 10.42 10.33
N ASN A 135 -35.24 10.12 10.19
CA ASN A 135 -34.26 11.00 9.54
C ASN A 135 -33.50 10.22 8.46
N ASN A 136 -32.58 10.90 7.78
CA ASN A 136 -31.77 10.29 6.70
C ASN A 136 -30.96 9.07 7.16
N ASN A 137 -30.69 8.93 8.46
CA ASN A 137 -29.95 7.80 9.02
C ASN A 137 -30.86 6.63 9.43
N THR A 138 -32.18 6.83 9.51
CA THR A 138 -33.14 5.76 9.82
C THR A 138 -33.16 4.70 8.72
N ASN A 139 -33.03 5.09 7.45
CA ASN A 139 -32.70 4.16 6.37
C ASN A 139 -31.57 4.74 5.51
N MET A 140 -30.35 4.26 5.77
CA MET A 140 -29.14 4.67 5.02
C MET A 140 -29.08 4.06 3.61
N PHE A 141 -30.08 3.29 3.19
CA PHE A 141 -30.18 2.68 1.85
C PHE A 141 -31.14 3.42 0.93
N THR A 142 -31.45 4.68 1.26
CA THR A 142 -32.29 5.57 0.45
C THR A 142 -31.48 6.25 -0.67
N ASP A 143 -30.21 6.58 -0.40
CA ASP A 143 -29.27 7.13 -1.37
C ASP A 143 -27.98 6.31 -1.43
N PHE A 144 -27.40 6.16 -2.63
CA PHE A 144 -26.22 5.32 -2.83
C PHE A 144 -24.99 5.85 -2.07
N GLY A 145 -24.85 7.16 -1.88
CA GLY A 145 -23.78 7.75 -1.06
C GLY A 145 -23.88 7.31 0.40
N THR A 146 -25.09 7.31 0.96
CA THR A 146 -25.32 6.82 2.33
C THR A 146 -25.15 5.31 2.46
N VAL A 147 -25.40 4.54 1.40
CA VAL A 147 -25.16 3.09 1.38
C VAL A 147 -23.68 2.78 1.54
N LEU A 148 -22.82 3.48 0.79
CA LEU A 148 -21.37 3.29 0.89
C LEU A 148 -20.87 3.58 2.31
N PHE A 149 -21.42 4.62 2.95
CA PHE A 149 -21.09 4.93 4.33
C PHE A 149 -21.62 3.87 5.31
N ALA A 150 -22.83 3.34 5.10
CA ALA A 150 -23.36 2.21 5.86
C ALA A 150 -22.47 0.96 5.74
N MET A 151 -21.96 0.66 4.54
CA MET A 151 -21.04 -0.45 4.33
C MET A 151 -19.68 -0.22 5.00
N TYR A 152 -19.18 1.01 5.00
CA TYR A 152 -17.98 1.38 5.76
C TYR A 152 -18.19 1.19 7.28
N LYS A 153 -19.33 1.63 7.83
CA LYS A 153 -19.65 1.38 9.24
C LYS A 153 -19.68 -0.11 9.55
N PHE A 154 -20.29 -0.91 8.67
CA PHE A 154 -20.35 -2.34 8.88
C PHE A 154 -18.97 -3.02 8.78
N LEU A 155 -18.10 -2.53 7.87
CA LEU A 155 -16.70 -2.97 7.78
C LEU A 155 -15.92 -2.74 9.08
N THR A 156 -16.17 -1.62 9.78
CA THR A 156 -15.52 -1.30 11.06
C THR A 156 -16.20 -1.99 12.26
N GLY A 157 -17.22 -2.81 12.02
CA GLY A 157 -17.93 -3.58 13.04
C GLY A 157 -19.19 -2.92 13.60
N ASP A 158 -19.57 -1.73 13.12
CA ASP A 158 -20.81 -1.05 13.52
C ASP A 158 -21.98 -1.51 12.64
N SER A 159 -22.85 -2.34 13.21
CA SER A 159 -24.05 -2.87 12.54
C SER A 159 -25.30 -1.99 12.68
N SER A 160 -25.20 -0.79 13.28
CA SER A 160 -26.35 0.10 13.53
C SER A 160 -27.10 0.50 12.25
N ALA A 161 -26.42 0.52 11.11
CA ALA A 161 -27.06 0.79 9.83
C ALA A 161 -27.99 -0.35 9.36
N LEU A 162 -27.82 -1.57 9.89
CA LEU A 162 -28.54 -2.78 9.47
C LEU A 162 -29.47 -3.33 10.58
N SER A 163 -29.45 -2.73 11.77
CA SER A 163 -30.23 -3.20 12.94
C SER A 163 -31.71 -2.81 12.91
N ASN A 164 -32.13 -1.98 11.96
CA ASN A 164 -33.52 -1.49 11.90
C ASN A 164 -34.50 -2.55 11.38
N TRP A 165 -34.01 -3.62 10.75
CA TRP A 165 -34.84 -4.71 10.24
C TRP A 165 -34.82 -5.92 11.17
N SER A 166 -35.98 -6.58 11.31
CA SER A 166 -36.07 -7.88 11.96
C SER A 166 -35.38 -8.95 11.12
N TYR A 167 -34.43 -9.66 11.73
CA TYR A 167 -33.62 -10.70 11.08
C TYR A 167 -34.44 -11.95 10.69
N LEU A 168 -35.40 -12.35 11.53
CA LEU A 168 -36.24 -13.52 11.24
C LEU A 168 -37.17 -13.30 10.04
N ASN A 169 -37.64 -12.07 9.87
CA ASN A 169 -38.59 -11.73 8.81
C ASN A 169 -37.90 -11.41 7.48
N ASN A 170 -36.57 -11.29 7.45
CA ASN A 170 -35.79 -10.95 6.26
C ASN A 170 -34.60 -11.91 6.05
N PRO A 171 -34.85 -13.18 5.68
CA PRO A 171 -33.77 -14.14 5.45
C PRO A 171 -32.69 -13.68 4.45
N PRO A 172 -33.01 -13.02 3.31
CA PRO A 172 -32.00 -12.52 2.38
C PRO A 172 -31.04 -11.51 3.01
N LEU A 173 -31.54 -10.66 3.91
CA LEU A 173 -30.72 -9.68 4.63
C LEU A 173 -29.70 -10.39 5.53
N VAL A 174 -30.16 -11.37 6.30
CA VAL A 174 -29.29 -12.17 7.18
C VAL A 174 -28.22 -12.89 6.39
N ILE A 175 -28.58 -13.47 5.24
CA ILE A 175 -27.62 -14.15 4.35
C ILE A 175 -26.56 -13.15 3.85
N LEU A 176 -26.96 -11.96 3.39
CA LEU A 176 -26.01 -10.93 2.97
C LEU A 176 -25.08 -10.47 4.10
N ILE A 177 -25.61 -10.29 5.32
CA ILE A 177 -24.84 -9.92 6.52
C ILE A 177 -23.78 -10.99 6.81
N VAL A 178 -24.17 -12.27 6.84
CA VAL A 178 -23.27 -13.39 7.11
C VAL A 178 -22.20 -13.51 6.02
N LEU A 179 -22.59 -13.41 4.74
CA LEU A 179 -21.65 -13.48 3.62
C LEU A 179 -20.65 -12.31 3.63
N PHE A 180 -21.12 -11.09 3.87
CA PHE A 180 -20.25 -9.93 3.96
C PHE A 180 -19.27 -10.06 5.13
N SER A 181 -19.76 -10.46 6.31
CA SER A 181 -18.93 -10.63 7.50
C SER A 181 -17.85 -11.70 7.28
N LEU A 182 -18.22 -12.87 6.74
CA LEU A 182 -17.26 -13.94 6.45
C LEU A 182 -16.21 -13.51 5.42
N LEU A 183 -16.64 -12.96 4.28
CA LEU A 183 -15.75 -12.65 3.17
C LEU A 183 -14.90 -11.40 3.45
N ILE A 184 -15.50 -10.31 3.89
CA ILE A 184 -14.81 -9.03 4.05
C ILE A 184 -14.13 -8.97 5.41
N VAL A 185 -14.91 -9.06 6.50
CA VAL A 185 -14.43 -8.81 7.86
C VAL A 185 -13.51 -9.93 8.34
N VAL A 186 -13.87 -11.19 8.11
CA VAL A 186 -13.05 -12.32 8.57
C VAL A 186 -11.95 -12.64 7.57
N TYR A 187 -12.26 -12.87 6.30
CA TYR A 187 -11.25 -13.33 5.34
C TYR A 187 -10.37 -12.19 4.82
N LEU A 188 -10.95 -11.17 4.16
CA LEU A 188 -10.17 -10.14 3.49
C LEU A 188 -9.44 -9.20 4.45
N MET A 189 -10.02 -8.80 5.59
CA MET A 189 -9.29 -7.97 6.57
C MET A 189 -8.11 -8.72 7.19
N ASN A 190 -8.26 -10.02 7.50
CA ASN A 190 -7.15 -10.81 8.02
C ASN A 190 -6.07 -11.05 6.95
N LEU A 191 -6.48 -11.27 5.69
CA LEU A 191 -5.55 -11.33 4.56
C LEU A 191 -4.82 -9.99 4.38
N PHE A 192 -5.53 -8.87 4.50
CA PHE A 192 -4.96 -7.53 4.42
C PHE A 192 -3.87 -7.29 5.47
N ILE A 193 -4.15 -7.65 6.72
CA ILE A 193 -3.17 -7.57 7.82
C ILE A 193 -1.96 -8.46 7.52
N GLY A 194 -2.17 -9.68 7.01
CA GLY A 194 -1.08 -10.57 6.62
C GLY A 194 -0.21 -10.00 5.49
N LEU A 195 -0.82 -9.40 4.47
CA LEU A 195 -0.12 -8.73 3.38
C LEU A 195 0.66 -7.50 3.87
N LEU A 196 0.10 -6.74 4.81
CA LEU A 196 0.75 -5.59 5.42
C LEU A 196 2.01 -6.00 6.18
N ASN A 197 1.92 -7.05 7.00
CA ASN A 197 3.08 -7.59 7.72
C ASN A 197 4.18 -8.06 6.74
N MET A 198 3.80 -8.78 5.69
CA MET A 198 4.76 -9.24 4.68
C MET A 198 5.41 -8.09 3.90
N ALA A 199 4.66 -7.02 3.61
CA ALA A 199 5.19 -5.84 2.94
C ALA A 199 6.18 -5.07 3.83
N ILE A 200 5.90 -4.98 5.14
CA ILE A 200 6.80 -4.36 6.12
C ILE A 200 8.11 -5.14 6.22
N ASP A 201 8.05 -6.47 6.28
CA ASP A 201 9.25 -7.32 6.47
C ASP A 201 10.17 -7.42 5.23
N LYS A 202 9.67 -7.04 4.04
CA LYS A 202 10.38 -7.28 2.77
C LYS A 202 11.50 -6.28 2.50
N ASP A 203 11.35 -5.04 2.95
CA ASP A 203 12.24 -3.95 2.58
C ASP A 203 13.33 -3.70 3.62
N ASN A 204 14.54 -3.39 3.14
CA ASN A 204 15.56 -2.83 4.02
C ASN A 204 15.21 -1.36 4.27
N ASP A 205 14.52 -1.12 5.38
CA ASP A 205 14.06 0.20 5.85
C ASP A 205 15.07 1.33 5.63
N ARG A 206 16.36 1.05 5.86
CA ARG A 206 17.42 2.03 5.71
C ARG A 206 17.74 2.34 4.24
N VAL A 207 17.77 1.32 3.39
CA VAL A 207 18.03 1.51 1.95
C VAL A 207 16.88 2.27 1.30
N SER A 208 15.63 1.91 1.62
CA SER A 208 14.44 2.59 1.11
C SER A 208 14.41 4.06 1.56
N TYR A 209 14.75 4.34 2.83
CA TYR A 209 14.91 5.72 3.30
C TYR A 209 16.00 6.49 2.55
N LEU A 210 17.19 5.90 2.37
CA LEU A 210 18.29 6.57 1.65
C LEU A 210 17.91 6.89 0.19
N LEU A 211 17.21 5.98 -0.48
CA LEU A 211 16.68 6.21 -1.82
C LEU A 211 15.67 7.37 -1.82
N GLN A 212 14.75 7.39 -0.85
CA GLN A 212 13.78 8.47 -0.70
C GLN A 212 14.45 9.81 -0.41
N LYS A 213 15.47 9.84 0.43
CA LYS A 213 16.28 11.03 0.73
C LYS A 213 16.99 11.54 -0.52
N ALA A 214 17.58 10.65 -1.32
CA ALA A 214 18.20 11.01 -2.58
C ALA A 214 17.19 11.61 -3.57
N LYS A 215 15.98 11.05 -3.67
CA LYS A 215 14.89 11.61 -4.48
C LYS A 215 14.51 13.03 -4.02
N ILE A 216 14.40 13.27 -2.71
CA ILE A 216 14.12 14.61 -2.16
C ILE A 216 15.24 15.59 -2.52
N LEU A 217 16.51 15.20 -2.37
CA LEU A 217 17.64 16.05 -2.71
C LEU A 217 17.64 16.41 -4.20
N ALA A 218 17.43 15.43 -5.08
CA ALA A 218 17.33 15.67 -6.52
C ALA A 218 16.17 16.64 -6.87
N GLU A 219 15.03 16.53 -6.18
CA GLU A 219 13.90 17.46 -6.36
C GLU A 219 14.29 18.89 -5.95
N ILE A 220 14.98 19.04 -4.81
CA ILE A 220 15.51 20.33 -4.33
C ILE A 220 16.49 20.93 -5.34
N GLU A 221 17.45 20.13 -5.80
CA GLU A 221 18.48 20.54 -6.76
C GLU A 221 17.88 21.03 -8.09
N LEU A 222 16.85 20.34 -8.57
CA LEU A 222 16.24 20.63 -9.86
C LEU A 222 15.30 21.83 -9.81
N PHE A 223 14.42 21.89 -8.80
CA PHE A 223 13.28 22.81 -8.77
C PHE A 223 13.43 23.98 -7.79
N TYR A 224 14.21 23.83 -6.72
CA TYR A 224 14.27 24.84 -5.64
C TYR A 224 15.57 25.64 -5.63
N LEU A 225 16.66 25.12 -6.22
CA LEU A 225 17.93 25.83 -6.29
C LEU A 225 18.07 26.71 -7.54
N LEU A 226 18.53 27.94 -7.33
CA LEU A 226 18.91 28.86 -8.40
C LEU A 226 20.20 28.38 -9.10
N PRO A 227 20.43 28.77 -10.38
CA PRO A 227 21.61 28.35 -11.13
C PRO A 227 22.95 28.66 -10.45
N HIS A 228 23.02 29.74 -9.67
CA HIS A 228 24.24 30.08 -8.93
C HIS A 228 24.45 29.19 -7.70
N GLN A 229 23.40 28.77 -6.99
CA GLN A 229 23.50 27.91 -5.81
C GLN A 229 23.96 26.50 -6.18
N ARG A 230 23.59 26.01 -7.37
CA ARG A 230 24.04 24.72 -7.91
C ARG A 230 25.53 24.68 -8.24
N ARG A 231 26.19 25.84 -8.28
CA ARG A 231 27.64 25.97 -8.55
C ARG A 231 28.45 26.30 -7.29
N TRP A 232 27.81 26.29 -6.11
CA TRP A 232 28.52 26.50 -4.86
C TRP A 232 29.30 25.24 -4.48
N GLU A 233 30.63 25.31 -4.52
CA GLU A 233 31.53 24.21 -4.13
C GLU A 233 31.26 23.69 -2.71
N ALA A 234 30.82 24.57 -1.79
CA ALA A 234 30.50 24.18 -0.43
C ALA A 234 29.30 23.20 -0.33
N TRP A 235 28.36 23.26 -1.28
CA TRP A 235 27.17 22.40 -1.32
C TRP A 235 27.33 21.26 -2.33
N PHE A 236 28.05 21.53 -3.43
CA PHE A 236 28.35 20.58 -4.51
C PHE A 236 29.87 20.43 -4.64
N PRO A 237 30.51 19.71 -3.71
CA PRO A 237 31.95 19.50 -3.76
C PRO A 237 32.33 18.61 -4.96
N GLU A 238 33.47 18.89 -5.57
CA GLU A 238 34.01 18.06 -6.66
C GLU A 238 34.37 16.64 -6.17
N VAL A 239 34.74 16.50 -4.89
CA VAL A 239 35.19 15.24 -4.29
C VAL A 239 34.44 14.96 -2.99
N ILE A 240 33.88 13.75 -2.89
CA ILE A 240 33.22 13.25 -1.67
C ILE A 240 34.08 12.13 -1.07
N TYR A 241 34.53 12.32 0.17
CA TYR A 241 35.26 11.29 0.91
C TYR A 241 34.27 10.38 1.63
N TYR A 242 34.31 9.07 1.34
CA TYR A 242 33.53 8.05 2.03
C TYR A 242 34.45 7.08 2.76
N TYR A 243 34.18 6.84 4.04
CA TYR A 243 34.87 5.84 4.84
C TYR A 243 34.09 4.53 4.78
N ALA A 244 34.75 3.48 4.27
CA ALA A 244 34.20 2.13 4.20
C ALA A 244 35.01 1.18 5.07
N ASN A 245 34.33 0.26 5.76
CA ASN A 245 35.01 -0.82 6.50
C ASN A 245 35.63 -1.81 5.50
N ALA A 246 36.94 -2.02 5.60
CA ALA A 246 37.69 -2.84 4.64
C ALA A 246 37.17 -4.27 4.54
N ASP A 247 36.75 -4.90 5.64
CA ASP A 247 36.27 -6.28 5.66
C ASP A 247 34.92 -6.41 4.97
N LYS A 248 33.97 -5.54 5.31
CA LYS A 248 32.65 -5.48 4.63
C LYS A 248 32.80 -5.20 3.14
N THR A 249 33.73 -4.31 2.76
CA THR A 249 34.00 -4.03 1.35
C THR A 249 34.57 -5.25 0.63
N ARG A 250 35.47 -6.02 1.26
CA ARG A 250 36.00 -7.26 0.66
C ARG A 250 34.90 -8.30 0.43
N GLU A 251 34.00 -8.47 1.41
CA GLU A 251 32.88 -9.41 1.32
C GLU A 251 31.95 -9.07 0.15
N GLU A 252 31.56 -7.79 0.03
CA GLU A 252 30.65 -7.37 -1.04
C GLU A 252 31.30 -7.45 -2.43
N ILE A 253 32.61 -7.14 -2.54
CA ILE A 253 33.33 -7.31 -3.81
C ILE A 253 33.32 -8.79 -4.23
N LYS A 254 33.59 -9.73 -3.32
CA LYS A 254 33.52 -11.17 -3.62
C LYS A 254 32.12 -11.58 -4.08
N ARG A 255 31.07 -11.09 -3.40
CA ARG A 255 29.67 -11.33 -3.77
C ARG A 255 29.37 -10.82 -5.20
N LEU A 256 29.80 -9.60 -5.53
CA LEU A 256 29.61 -9.02 -6.87
C LEU A 256 30.34 -9.79 -7.96
N ILE A 257 31.52 -10.35 -7.66
CA ILE A 257 32.28 -11.16 -8.61
C ILE A 257 31.57 -12.49 -8.83
N ASN A 258 31.15 -13.19 -7.78
CA ASN A 258 30.38 -14.43 -7.88
C ASN A 258 29.08 -14.25 -8.70
N ASN A 259 28.42 -13.10 -8.55
CA ASN A 259 27.20 -12.77 -9.30
C ASN A 259 27.47 -12.24 -10.72
N SER A 260 28.71 -12.21 -11.20
CA SER A 260 29.13 -11.66 -12.50
C SER A 260 28.79 -10.17 -12.71
N GLN A 261 28.49 -9.42 -11.64
CA GLN A 261 28.10 -8.00 -11.68
C GLN A 261 29.32 -7.05 -11.61
N TRP A 262 30.50 -7.55 -11.26
CA TRP A 262 31.72 -6.75 -11.12
C TRP A 262 32.32 -6.25 -12.47
N LYS A 263 32.04 -6.96 -13.58
CA LYS A 263 32.67 -6.77 -14.90
C LYS A 263 32.10 -5.60 -15.73
N THR A 264 31.67 -4.50 -15.10
CA THR A 264 31.24 -3.29 -15.83
C THR A 264 32.43 -2.50 -16.38
N LYS A 265 32.31 -1.96 -17.61
CA LYS A 265 33.38 -1.20 -18.32
C LYS A 265 33.74 0.15 -17.67
N GLN A 266 32.89 0.66 -16.78
CA GLN A 266 33.11 1.93 -16.10
C GLN A 266 34.11 1.79 -14.94
N PHE A 267 34.94 2.82 -14.74
CA PHE A 267 35.88 2.97 -13.61
C PHE A 267 36.93 1.84 -13.47
N SER A 268 37.36 1.23 -14.58
CA SER A 268 38.31 0.09 -14.58
C SER A 268 39.59 0.33 -13.76
N VAL A 269 40.22 1.49 -13.91
CA VAL A 269 41.44 1.87 -13.16
C VAL A 269 41.18 1.94 -11.66
N MET A 270 40.04 2.53 -11.27
CA MET A 270 39.68 2.72 -9.86
C MET A 270 39.40 1.38 -9.18
N LYS A 271 38.75 0.44 -9.90
CA LYS A 271 38.51 -0.93 -9.43
C LYS A 271 39.82 -1.68 -9.18
N GLN A 272 40.76 -1.63 -10.12
CA GLN A 272 42.08 -2.28 -9.94
C GLN A 272 42.83 -1.72 -8.74
N ASN A 273 42.78 -0.39 -8.54
CA ASN A 273 43.38 0.25 -7.37
C ASN A 273 42.70 -0.18 -6.07
N LEU A 274 41.38 -0.35 -6.07
CA LEU A 274 40.61 -0.83 -4.92
C LEU A 274 40.97 -2.29 -4.57
N LEU A 275 41.03 -3.18 -5.55
CA LEU A 275 41.43 -4.59 -5.36
C LEU A 275 42.84 -4.68 -4.78
N LYS A 276 43.79 -3.90 -5.32
CA LYS A 276 45.16 -3.80 -4.80
C LYS A 276 45.19 -3.31 -3.35
N LYS A 277 44.47 -2.23 -3.03
CA LYS A 277 44.41 -1.68 -1.65
C LYS A 277 43.77 -2.65 -0.66
N LEU A 278 42.79 -3.44 -1.10
CA LEU A 278 42.09 -4.42 -0.26
C LEU A 278 42.76 -5.80 -0.23
N ASN A 279 43.91 -5.98 -0.91
CA ASN A 279 44.60 -7.26 -1.06
C ASN A 279 43.70 -8.40 -1.57
N ILE A 280 42.73 -8.07 -2.44
CA ILE A 280 41.90 -9.08 -3.11
C ILE A 280 42.69 -9.54 -4.34
N GLN A 281 43.07 -10.82 -4.38
CA GLN A 281 43.73 -11.40 -5.55
C GLN A 281 42.82 -11.25 -6.77
N ASP A 282 43.41 -10.85 -7.89
CA ASP A 282 42.73 -10.69 -9.16
C ASP A 282 42.10 -12.03 -9.56
N ILE A 283 40.78 -12.16 -9.39
CA ILE A 283 40.05 -13.42 -9.60
C ILE A 283 40.21 -13.89 -11.05
N ASP A 284 40.42 -12.96 -12.00
CA ASP A 284 40.74 -13.28 -13.39
C ASP A 284 42.01 -14.14 -13.52
N LYS A 285 43.00 -14.05 -12.61
CA LYS A 285 44.14 -14.96 -12.62
C LYS A 285 43.82 -16.31 -12.00
N THR A 286 43.00 -16.34 -10.95
CA THR A 286 42.67 -17.57 -10.21
C THR A 286 41.68 -18.45 -10.97
N GLU A 287 40.62 -17.87 -11.54
CA GLU A 287 39.67 -18.56 -12.43
C GLU A 287 40.38 -19.05 -13.69
N LEU A 288 41.21 -18.22 -14.32
CA LEU A 288 42.00 -18.64 -15.49
C LEU A 288 42.98 -19.77 -15.13
N HIS A 289 43.60 -19.74 -13.95
CA HIS A 289 44.45 -20.83 -13.48
C HIS A 289 43.66 -22.12 -13.22
N GLN A 290 42.47 -22.01 -12.65
CA GLN A 290 41.62 -23.17 -12.36
C GLN A 290 41.09 -23.80 -13.65
N VAL A 291 40.59 -22.99 -14.58
CA VAL A 291 40.16 -23.45 -15.92
C VAL A 291 41.34 -24.04 -16.70
N LEU A 292 42.53 -23.44 -16.63
CA LEU A 292 43.74 -24.02 -17.26
C LEU A 292 44.16 -25.34 -16.61
N LYS A 293 43.94 -25.51 -15.31
CA LYS A 293 44.25 -26.76 -14.59
C LYS A 293 43.28 -27.86 -14.98
N GLU A 294 41.98 -27.56 -14.98
CA GLU A 294 40.92 -28.49 -15.42
C GLU A 294 41.10 -28.90 -16.89
N LEU A 295 41.46 -27.97 -17.78
CA LEU A 295 41.79 -28.26 -19.19
C LEU A 295 43.02 -29.15 -19.35
N LYS A 296 44.02 -29.02 -18.46
CA LYS A 296 45.21 -29.89 -18.48
C LYS A 296 44.85 -31.30 -18.00
N GLU A 297 44.06 -31.42 -16.94
CA GLU A 297 43.62 -32.70 -16.38
C GLU A 297 42.73 -33.48 -17.38
N THR A 298 41.73 -32.83 -17.98
CA THR A 298 40.92 -33.45 -19.05
C THR A 298 41.74 -33.85 -20.28
N LYS A 299 42.75 -33.04 -20.65
CA LYS A 299 43.66 -33.39 -21.76
C LYS A 299 44.49 -34.63 -21.44
N SER A 300 44.97 -34.79 -20.21
CA SER A 300 45.69 -36.01 -19.81
C SER A 300 44.79 -37.24 -19.79
N GLU A 301 43.55 -37.13 -19.29
CA GLU A 301 42.59 -38.24 -19.28
C GLU A 301 42.24 -38.70 -20.71
N LEU A 302 42.05 -37.76 -21.63
CA LEU A 302 41.83 -38.04 -23.05
C LEU A 302 43.02 -38.77 -23.71
N GLN A 303 44.27 -38.47 -23.30
CA GLN A 303 45.45 -39.15 -23.81
C GLN A 303 45.51 -40.60 -23.33
N VAL A 304 45.22 -40.84 -22.05
CA VAL A 304 45.18 -42.19 -21.47
C VAL A 304 44.10 -43.04 -22.15
N LEU A 305 42.88 -42.50 -22.31
CA LEU A 305 41.79 -43.19 -23.00
C LEU A 305 42.13 -43.52 -24.46
N LYS A 306 42.84 -42.62 -25.15
CA LYS A 306 43.28 -42.86 -26.53
C LYS A 306 44.34 -43.96 -26.63
N GLU A 307 45.26 -44.03 -25.67
CA GLU A 307 46.24 -45.12 -25.59
C GLU A 307 45.61 -46.46 -25.24
N GLU A 308 44.65 -46.49 -24.32
CA GLU A 308 43.89 -47.70 -23.97
C GLU A 308 43.05 -48.19 -25.15
N SER A 309 42.36 -47.28 -25.85
CA SER A 309 41.57 -47.61 -27.04
C SER A 309 42.46 -48.12 -28.18
N ASN A 310 43.66 -47.56 -28.36
CA ASN A 310 44.63 -48.06 -29.34
C ASN A 310 45.18 -49.44 -28.97
N LYS A 311 45.46 -49.70 -27.68
CA LYS A 311 45.88 -51.02 -27.21
C LYS A 311 44.77 -52.07 -27.38
N GLN A 312 43.52 -51.72 -27.10
CA GLN A 312 42.38 -52.60 -27.35
C GLN A 312 42.18 -52.88 -28.85
N ALA A 313 42.32 -51.87 -29.71
CA ALA A 313 42.27 -52.06 -31.16
C ALA A 313 43.40 -52.98 -31.67
N LEU A 314 44.62 -52.83 -31.16
CA LEU A 314 45.76 -53.69 -31.51
C LEU A 314 45.56 -55.15 -31.04
N SER A 315 44.98 -55.34 -29.85
CA SER A 315 44.69 -56.68 -29.30
C SER A 315 43.58 -57.41 -30.04
N LYS A 316 42.65 -56.69 -30.67
CA LYS A 316 41.63 -57.29 -31.54
C LYS A 316 42.20 -57.72 -32.89
N VAL A 317 43.13 -56.95 -33.45
CA VAL A 317 43.80 -57.30 -34.73
C VAL A 317 44.73 -58.51 -34.57
N GLN A 318 45.31 -58.76 -33.39
CA GLN A 318 46.17 -59.91 -33.14
C GLN A 318 45.43 -61.22 -32.81
N ASN A 319 44.12 -61.19 -32.59
CA ASN A 319 43.31 -62.37 -32.24
C ASN A 319 42.47 -62.90 -33.43
N ASP A 320 42.60 -62.29 -34.61
CA ASP A 320 41.85 -62.64 -35.84
C ASP A 320 42.73 -63.30 -36.94
N ASP A 321 43.97 -63.72 -36.61
CA ASP A 321 44.87 -64.54 -37.46
C ASP A 321 45.01 -65.98 -36.91
#